data_AF-A0A8K0USQ9-F1
#
_entry.id   AF-A0A8K0USQ9-F1
#
_cell.length_a   1.000
_cell.length_b   1.000
_cell.length_c   1.000
_cell.angle_alpha   90.00
_cell.angle_beta   90.00
_cell.angle_gamma   90.00
#
_symmetry.space_group_name_H-M   'P 1'
#
loop_
_entity.id
_entity.type
_entity.pdbx_description
1 polymer ?
#
loop_
_entity_poly.entity_id
_entity_poly.type
_entity_poly.pdbx_seq_one_letter_code
_entity_poly.pdbx_strand_id
1 'polypeptide(L)'
;MADANSNRHEKLHTYFERSAAAVTQSFDRLDRNFIQPGITLVAVSFVERPIRTAFLSTFAALSLLPVLSFVGFSIFAVGACTFFALAAALVVSSAAIAFVGFWLGVTLTILLFVSLFLTSAVISTYLFFRYVTLVRTDGPRDGSVQWAREVRRRVRGARQEATHEGKPHSEEVDSAKQDPAADDQAKVEMQDDLKSEGSVVDDATVFIGEDSPDRRDSYKEMDGRDSPVFVKREMEPGVTTVEVTPPNGQVVDAF
;
A
#
# COMPACT_ATOMS: atom_id res chain seq x y z
N MET A 1 20.25 -14.99 -3.97
CA MET A 1 19.06 -14.13 -3.72
C MET A 1 19.41 -12.76 -3.14
N ALA A 2 20.52 -12.58 -2.42
CA ALA A 2 20.96 -11.28 -1.91
C ALA A 2 21.29 -10.25 -3.04
N ASP A 3 21.82 -10.71 -4.17
CA ASP A 3 22.29 -9.82 -5.25
C ASP A 3 21.16 -9.11 -6.00
N ALA A 4 19.95 -9.67 -5.98
CA ALA A 4 18.78 -9.06 -6.64
C ALA A 4 18.32 -7.79 -5.91
N ASN A 5 18.51 -7.70 -4.59
CA ASN A 5 18.07 -6.55 -3.81
C ASN A 5 19.06 -5.39 -3.93
N SER A 6 20.37 -5.68 -3.96
CA SER A 6 21.43 -4.67 -4.16
C SER A 6 21.25 -3.91 -5.50
N ASN A 7 20.95 -4.63 -6.58
CA ASN A 7 20.68 -4.03 -7.90
C ASN A 7 19.44 -3.10 -7.92
N ARG A 8 18.41 -3.37 -7.10
CA ARG A 8 17.21 -2.49 -7.01
C ARG A 8 17.53 -1.18 -6.31
N HIS A 9 18.27 -1.26 -5.21
CA HIS A 9 18.70 -0.08 -4.47
C HIS A 9 19.60 0.83 -5.32
N GLU A 10 20.52 0.26 -6.08
CA GLU A 10 21.39 1.01 -6.99
C GLU A 10 20.58 1.72 -8.09
N LYS A 11 19.63 1.03 -8.72
CA LYS A 11 18.73 1.63 -9.71
C LYS A 11 17.93 2.79 -9.14
N LEU A 12 17.31 2.62 -7.96
CA LEU A 12 16.56 3.67 -7.29
C LEU A 12 17.44 4.89 -7.01
N HIS A 13 18.67 4.66 -6.52
CA HIS A 13 19.63 5.72 -6.28
C HIS A 13 19.96 6.48 -7.58
N THR A 14 20.23 5.77 -8.67
CA THR A 14 20.47 6.39 -9.98
C THR A 14 19.27 7.22 -10.47
N TYR A 15 18.03 6.77 -10.22
CA TYR A 15 16.83 7.56 -10.55
C TYR A 15 16.73 8.83 -9.72
N PHE A 16 17.03 8.77 -8.42
CA PHE A 16 17.06 9.95 -7.56
C PHE A 16 18.13 10.94 -8.00
N GLU A 17 19.35 10.49 -8.27
CA GLU A 17 20.43 11.36 -8.76
C GLU A 17 20.07 12.00 -10.10
N ARG A 18 19.51 11.23 -11.05
CA ARG A 18 19.09 11.75 -12.35
C ARG A 18 17.98 12.78 -12.23
N SER A 19 17.00 12.52 -11.36
CA SER A 19 15.89 13.45 -11.11
C SER A 19 16.38 14.73 -10.44
N ALA A 20 17.26 14.61 -9.44
CA ALA A 20 17.88 15.74 -8.78
C ALA A 20 18.69 16.58 -9.78
N ALA A 21 19.51 15.94 -10.63
CA ALA A 21 20.28 16.62 -11.67
C ALA A 21 19.40 17.34 -12.70
N ALA A 22 18.26 16.76 -13.08
CA ALA A 22 17.32 17.40 -14.00
C ALA A 22 16.66 18.65 -13.38
N VAL A 23 16.32 18.58 -12.09
CA VAL A 23 15.75 19.70 -11.34
C VAL A 23 16.78 20.81 -11.17
N THR A 24 18.01 20.49 -10.76
CA THR A 24 19.08 21.50 -10.64
C THR A 24 19.42 22.14 -11.98
N GLN A 25 19.51 21.36 -13.06
CA GLN A 25 19.71 21.92 -14.40
C GLN A 25 18.59 22.87 -14.83
N SER A 26 17.35 22.59 -14.42
CA SER A 26 16.21 23.47 -14.70
C SER A 26 16.30 24.76 -13.89
N PHE A 27 16.68 24.66 -12.60
CA PHE A 27 16.95 25.83 -11.76
C PHE A 27 18.11 26.67 -12.30
N ASP A 28 19.21 26.05 -12.73
CA ASP A 28 20.35 26.76 -13.30
C ASP A 28 19.98 27.53 -14.56
N ARG A 29 19.11 26.95 -15.41
CA ARG A 29 18.58 27.64 -16.58
C ARG A 29 17.69 28.81 -16.20
N LEU A 30 16.86 28.64 -15.17
CA LEU A 30 15.95 29.69 -14.70
C LEU A 30 16.75 30.84 -14.07
N ASP A 31 17.75 30.51 -13.27
CA ASP A 31 18.65 31.46 -12.63
C ASP A 31 19.42 32.29 -13.67
N ARG A 32 20.05 31.61 -14.64
CA ARG A 32 20.79 32.30 -15.71
C ARG A 32 19.90 33.12 -16.63
N ASN A 33 18.73 32.63 -17.01
CA ASN A 33 17.90 33.30 -18.02
C ASN A 33 16.98 34.39 -17.46
N PHE A 34 16.59 34.30 -16.18
CA PHE A 34 15.60 35.22 -15.60
C PHE A 34 16.13 35.95 -14.37
N ILE A 35 16.79 35.26 -13.44
CA ILE A 35 17.18 35.84 -12.16
C ILE A 35 18.39 36.76 -12.34
N GLN A 36 19.47 36.29 -12.96
CA GLN A 36 20.67 37.09 -13.20
C GLN A 36 20.41 38.39 -13.99
N PRO A 37 19.74 38.38 -15.15
CA PRO A 37 19.47 39.61 -15.89
C PRO A 37 18.54 40.54 -15.10
N GLY A 38 17.59 40.00 -14.34
CA GLY A 38 16.72 40.80 -13.46
C GLY A 38 17.51 41.53 -12.38
N ILE A 39 18.38 40.82 -11.65
CA ILE A 39 19.20 41.42 -10.57
C ILE A 39 20.16 42.47 -11.13
N THR A 40 20.82 42.20 -12.26
CA THR A 40 21.76 43.15 -12.88
C THR A 40 21.05 44.42 -13.36
N LEU A 41 19.86 44.28 -13.99
CA LEU A 41 19.04 45.43 -14.39
C LEU A 41 18.60 46.27 -13.19
N VAL A 42 18.19 45.63 -12.09
CA VAL A 42 17.79 46.31 -10.86
C VAL A 42 18.98 47.06 -10.27
N ALA A 43 20.15 46.42 -10.17
CA ALA A 43 21.37 47.02 -9.63
C ALA A 43 21.80 48.27 -10.43
N VAL A 44 21.81 48.17 -11.77
CA VAL A 44 22.12 49.31 -12.64
C VAL A 44 21.10 50.44 -12.48
N SER A 45 19.81 50.11 -12.40
CA SER A 45 18.74 51.12 -12.27
C SER A 45 18.83 51.91 -10.96
N PHE A 46 19.26 51.27 -9.86
CA PHE A 46 19.44 51.95 -8.56
C PHE A 46 20.55 52.99 -8.58
N VAL A 47 21.61 52.78 -9.35
CA VAL A 47 22.71 53.74 -9.52
C VAL A 47 22.25 54.95 -10.32
N GLU A 48 21.45 54.73 -11.37
CA GLU A 48 21.05 55.80 -12.28
C GLU A 48 19.92 56.68 -11.73
N ARG A 49 18.90 56.09 -11.07
CA ARG A 49 17.70 56.82 -10.60
C ARG A 49 17.14 56.27 -9.28
N PRO A 50 17.81 56.48 -8.14
CA PRO A 50 17.50 55.80 -6.88
C PRO A 50 16.08 56.03 -6.34
N ILE A 51 15.52 57.23 -6.57
CA ILE A 51 14.18 57.58 -6.04
C ILE A 51 13.06 56.81 -6.77
N ARG A 52 13.15 56.70 -8.10
CA ARG A 52 12.11 56.00 -8.90
C ARG A 52 12.17 54.50 -8.67
N THR A 53 13.38 53.93 -8.63
CA THR A 53 13.57 52.49 -8.43
C THR A 53 13.16 52.05 -7.03
N ALA A 54 13.39 52.85 -5.99
CA ALA A 54 12.92 52.54 -4.65
C ALA A 54 11.37 52.46 -4.59
N PHE A 55 10.67 53.41 -5.22
CA PHE A 55 9.21 53.40 -5.29
C PHE A 55 8.68 52.18 -6.07
N LEU A 56 9.24 51.90 -7.26
CA LEU A 56 8.90 50.73 -8.07
C LEU A 56 9.17 49.41 -7.35
N SER A 57 10.31 49.29 -6.66
CA SER A 57 10.67 48.12 -5.87
C SER A 57 9.71 47.89 -4.72
N THR A 58 9.34 48.95 -3.99
CA THR A 58 8.38 48.87 -2.88
C THR A 58 6.99 48.49 -3.39
N PHE A 59 6.54 49.12 -4.49
CA PHE A 59 5.28 48.76 -5.15
C PHE A 59 5.28 47.31 -5.63
N ALA A 60 6.36 46.86 -6.27
CA ALA A 60 6.54 45.49 -6.71
C ALA A 60 6.49 44.51 -5.52
N ALA A 61 7.22 44.79 -4.44
CA ALA A 61 7.23 43.97 -3.23
C ALA A 61 5.84 43.87 -2.58
N LEU A 62 5.14 45.01 -2.45
CA LEU A 62 3.78 45.04 -1.92
C LEU A 62 2.77 44.33 -2.83
N SER A 63 2.96 44.38 -4.15
CA SER A 63 2.13 43.66 -5.12
C SER A 63 2.45 42.16 -5.21
N LEU A 64 3.66 41.74 -4.82
CA LEU A 64 4.08 40.35 -4.83
C LEU A 64 3.49 39.57 -3.64
N LEU A 65 3.30 40.22 -2.48
CA LEU A 65 2.66 39.64 -1.30
C LEU A 65 1.29 38.97 -1.59
N PRO A 66 0.31 39.63 -2.24
CA PRO A 66 -0.96 39.00 -2.55
C PRO A 66 -0.83 37.87 -3.57
N VAL A 67 0.10 37.98 -4.53
CA VAL A 67 0.36 36.90 -5.51
C VAL A 67 0.94 35.66 -4.82
N LEU A 68 1.94 35.84 -3.96
CA LEU A 68 2.53 34.76 -3.17
C LEU A 68 1.52 34.13 -2.22
N SER A 69 0.68 34.95 -1.57
CA SER A 69 -0.40 34.47 -0.70
C SER A 69 -1.41 33.63 -1.48
N PHE A 70 -1.79 34.07 -2.69
CA PHE A 70 -2.70 33.34 -3.57
C PHE A 70 -2.10 32.00 -4.03
N VAL A 71 -0.83 31.99 -4.46
CA VAL A 71 -0.13 30.76 -4.86
C VAL A 71 0.00 29.79 -3.69
N GLY A 72 0.41 30.30 -2.52
CA GLY A 72 0.52 29.50 -1.30
C GLY A 72 -0.81 28.90 -0.87
N PHE A 73 -1.88 29.71 -0.86
CA PHE A 73 -3.23 29.25 -0.54
C PHE A 73 -3.74 28.22 -1.56
N SER A 74 -3.47 28.42 -2.85
CA SER A 74 -3.85 27.47 -3.91
C SER A 74 -3.15 26.12 -3.73
N ILE A 75 -1.83 26.12 -3.48
CA ILE A 75 -1.07 24.88 -3.24
C ILE A 75 -1.57 24.21 -1.95
N PHE A 76 -1.81 24.98 -0.89
CA PHE A 76 -2.36 24.47 0.36
C PHE A 76 -3.75 23.86 0.18
N ALA A 77 -4.63 24.50 -0.58
CA ALA A 77 -5.97 24.00 -0.86
C ALA A 77 -5.93 22.68 -1.64
N VAL A 78 -5.10 22.60 -2.70
CA VAL A 78 -4.91 21.35 -3.46
C VAL A 78 -4.32 20.25 -2.56
N GLY A 79 -3.29 20.58 -1.77
CA GLY A 79 -2.69 19.65 -0.81
C GLY A 79 -3.71 19.12 0.19
N ALA A 80 -4.49 20.00 0.82
CA ALA A 80 -5.55 19.61 1.75
C ALA A 80 -6.59 18.73 1.07
N CYS A 81 -7.06 19.08 -0.12
CA CYS A 81 -8.03 18.27 -0.88
C CYS A 81 -7.49 16.87 -1.17
N THR A 82 -6.22 16.76 -1.62
CA THR A 82 -5.59 15.45 -1.87
C THR A 82 -5.43 14.63 -0.60
N PHE A 83 -5.04 15.26 0.51
CA PHE A 83 -4.93 14.59 1.81
C PHE A 83 -6.27 14.06 2.29
N PHE A 84 -7.34 14.87 2.22
CA PHE A 84 -8.68 14.44 2.57
C PHE A 84 -9.20 13.32 1.67
N ALA A 85 -8.93 13.39 0.37
CA ALA A 85 -9.31 12.33 -0.57
C ALA A 85 -8.61 11.00 -0.22
N LEU A 86 -7.31 11.03 0.07
CA LEU A 86 -6.56 9.85 0.49
C LEU A 86 -7.04 9.31 1.83
N ALA A 87 -7.27 10.18 2.82
CA ALA A 87 -7.80 9.79 4.12
C ALA A 87 -9.18 9.12 3.99
N ALA A 88 -10.07 9.70 3.19
CA ALA A 88 -11.38 9.12 2.90
C ALA A 88 -11.26 7.76 2.19
N ALA A 89 -10.38 7.64 1.19
CA ALA A 89 -10.13 6.38 0.50
C ALA A 89 -9.63 5.27 1.46
N LEU A 90 -8.73 5.61 2.39
CA LEU A 90 -8.24 4.67 3.41
C LEU A 90 -9.34 4.24 4.38
N VAL A 91 -10.18 5.19 4.84
CA VAL A 91 -11.32 4.87 5.71
C VAL A 91 -12.32 3.96 5.00
N VAL A 92 -12.65 4.24 3.73
CA VAL A 92 -13.57 3.41 2.94
C VAL A 92 -12.99 2.02 2.68
N SER A 93 -11.71 1.94 2.31
CA SER A 93 -11.03 0.67 2.06
C SER A 93 -10.97 -0.20 3.33
N SER A 94 -10.54 0.39 4.44
CA SER A 94 -10.49 -0.31 5.74
C SER A 94 -11.89 -0.78 6.20
N ALA A 95 -12.92 0.05 6.04
CA ALA A 95 -14.30 -0.33 6.35
C ALA A 95 -14.79 -1.50 5.46
N ALA A 96 -14.47 -1.50 4.17
CA ALA A 96 -14.81 -2.58 3.26
C ALA A 96 -14.12 -3.90 3.64
N ILE A 97 -12.82 -3.85 3.97
CA ILE A 97 -12.07 -5.02 4.43
C ILE A 97 -12.65 -5.57 5.73
N ALA A 98 -12.94 -4.69 6.71
CA ALA A 98 -13.56 -5.08 7.98
C ALA A 98 -14.94 -5.70 7.78
N PHE A 99 -15.76 -5.15 6.89
CA PHE A 99 -17.09 -5.68 6.57
C PHE A 99 -17.00 -7.07 5.96
N VAL A 100 -16.17 -7.27 4.93
CA VAL A 100 -15.98 -8.58 4.30
C VAL A 100 -15.38 -9.59 5.28
N GLY A 101 -14.37 -9.17 6.06
CA GLY A 101 -13.76 -10.00 7.09
C GLY A 101 -14.75 -10.43 8.17
N PHE A 102 -15.66 -9.55 8.58
CA PHE A 102 -16.72 -9.87 9.53
C PHE A 102 -17.66 -10.96 8.98
N TRP A 103 -18.16 -10.80 7.76
CA TRP A 103 -19.01 -11.82 7.12
C TRP A 103 -18.29 -13.16 6.95
N LEU A 104 -17.02 -13.13 6.55
CA LEU A 104 -16.20 -14.33 6.45
C LEU A 104 -16.07 -15.02 7.82
N GLY A 105 -15.79 -14.25 8.88
CA GLY A 105 -15.72 -14.77 10.25
C GLY A 105 -17.03 -15.41 10.72
N VAL A 106 -18.18 -14.78 10.43
CA VAL A 106 -19.50 -15.34 10.74
C VAL A 106 -19.75 -16.64 10.00
N THR A 107 -19.50 -16.68 8.68
CA THR A 107 -19.70 -17.91 7.88
C THR A 107 -18.79 -19.05 8.34
N LEU A 108 -17.52 -18.77 8.63
CA LEU A 108 -16.57 -19.76 9.12
C LEU A 108 -16.98 -20.31 10.50
N THR A 109 -17.50 -19.45 11.36
CA THR A 109 -18.05 -19.84 12.67
C THR A 109 -19.27 -20.75 12.51
N ILE A 110 -20.21 -20.42 11.62
CA ILE A 110 -21.37 -21.27 11.33
C ILE A 110 -20.92 -22.62 10.78
N LEU A 111 -20.00 -22.64 9.82
CA LEU A 111 -19.46 -23.88 9.24
C LEU A 111 -18.75 -24.74 10.30
N LEU A 112 -18.04 -24.12 11.24
CA LEU A 112 -17.42 -24.81 12.37
C LEU A 112 -18.49 -25.48 13.25
N PHE A 113 -19.56 -24.77 13.61
CA PHE A 113 -20.66 -25.36 14.39
C PHE A 113 -21.37 -26.48 13.63
N VAL A 114 -21.62 -26.32 12.33
CA VAL A 114 -22.21 -27.36 11.48
C VAL A 114 -21.31 -28.59 11.42
N SER A 115 -19.99 -28.38 11.26
CA SER A 115 -19.00 -29.46 11.25
C SER A 115 -18.97 -30.22 12.58
N LEU A 116 -18.93 -29.52 13.72
CA LEU A 116 -19.00 -30.10 15.06
C LEU A 116 -20.32 -30.87 15.29
N PHE A 117 -21.44 -30.30 14.83
CA PHE A 117 -22.74 -30.95 14.91
C PHE A 117 -22.76 -32.24 14.08
N LEU A 118 -22.28 -32.21 12.83
CA LEU A 118 -22.18 -33.39 11.98
C LEU A 118 -21.26 -34.46 12.59
N THR A 119 -20.08 -34.07 13.07
CA THR A 119 -19.15 -35.03 13.70
C THR A 119 -19.76 -35.65 14.95
N SER A 120 -20.38 -34.86 15.82
CA SER A 120 -21.08 -35.38 17.00
C SER A 120 -22.25 -36.29 16.62
N ALA A 121 -23.03 -35.96 15.60
CA ALA A 121 -24.15 -36.78 15.12
C ALA A 121 -23.66 -38.13 14.56
N VAL A 122 -22.57 -38.13 13.77
CA VAL A 122 -21.95 -39.36 13.24
C VAL A 122 -21.42 -40.22 14.38
N ILE A 123 -20.70 -39.63 15.34
CA ILE A 123 -20.20 -40.34 16.52
C ILE A 123 -21.36 -40.93 17.33
N SER A 124 -22.40 -40.14 17.62
CA SER A 124 -23.57 -40.59 18.36
C SER A 124 -24.32 -41.70 17.63
N THR A 125 -24.51 -41.60 16.31
CA THR A 125 -25.17 -42.64 15.50
C THR A 125 -24.37 -43.93 15.51
N TYR A 126 -23.05 -43.85 15.35
CA TYR A 126 -22.15 -45.00 15.43
C TYR A 126 -22.20 -45.68 16.81
N LEU A 127 -22.11 -44.89 17.89
CA LEU A 127 -22.18 -45.40 19.26
C LEU A 127 -23.53 -46.04 19.55
N PHE A 128 -24.62 -45.43 19.07
CA PHE A 128 -25.97 -45.94 19.21
C PHE A 128 -26.15 -47.27 18.47
N PHE A 129 -25.73 -47.33 17.20
CA PHE A 129 -25.79 -48.56 16.40
C PHE A 129 -25.00 -49.69 17.08
N ARG A 130 -23.79 -49.38 17.55
CA ARG A 130 -22.95 -50.33 18.29
C ARG A 130 -23.62 -50.80 19.59
N TYR A 131 -24.20 -49.89 20.36
CA TYR A 131 -24.95 -50.23 21.56
C TYR A 131 -26.11 -51.20 21.24
N VAL A 132 -26.91 -50.91 20.20
CA VAL A 132 -28.01 -51.78 19.77
C VAL A 132 -27.50 -53.17 19.38
N THR A 133 -26.35 -53.26 18.70
CA THR A 133 -25.76 -54.57 18.35
C THR A 133 -25.36 -55.36 19.60
N LEU A 134 -24.69 -54.74 20.59
CA LEU A 134 -24.29 -55.43 21.82
C LEU A 134 -25.49 -55.89 22.67
N VAL A 135 -26.54 -55.07 22.76
CA VAL A 135 -27.75 -55.43 23.51
C VAL A 135 -28.48 -56.60 22.87
N ARG A 136 -28.44 -56.72 21.53
CA ARG A 136 -29.03 -57.85 20.81
C ARG A 136 -28.24 -59.14 20.96
N THR A 137 -26.91 -59.09 21.04
CA THR A 137 -26.07 -60.28 21.14
C THR A 137 -25.98 -60.83 22.57
N ASP A 138 -25.74 -59.95 23.55
CA ASP A 138 -25.37 -60.36 24.92
C ASP A 138 -26.46 -60.08 25.96
N GLY A 139 -27.60 -59.55 25.50
CA GLY A 139 -28.71 -59.14 26.36
C GLY A 139 -28.50 -57.76 27.02
N PRO A 140 -29.58 -57.16 27.57
CA PRO A 140 -29.57 -55.77 28.00
C PRO A 140 -28.71 -55.48 29.24
N ARG A 141 -28.56 -56.45 30.15
CA ARG A 141 -27.75 -56.26 31.37
C ARG A 141 -26.26 -56.31 31.08
N ASP A 142 -25.77 -57.37 30.43
CA ASP A 142 -24.32 -57.53 30.22
C ASP A 142 -23.79 -56.62 29.12
N GLY A 143 -24.57 -56.39 28.05
CA GLY A 143 -24.19 -55.51 26.95
C GLY A 143 -23.95 -54.06 27.39
N SER A 144 -24.75 -53.53 28.32
CA SER A 144 -24.60 -52.14 28.81
C SER A 144 -23.31 -51.94 29.63
N VAL A 145 -22.95 -52.91 30.47
CA VAL A 145 -21.74 -52.87 31.30
C VAL A 145 -20.48 -53.03 30.45
N GLN A 146 -20.53 -53.88 29.41
CA GLN A 146 -19.42 -54.07 28.49
C GLN A 146 -19.21 -52.83 27.61
N TRP A 147 -20.28 -52.24 27.07
CA TRP A 147 -20.22 -50.99 26.31
C TRP A 147 -19.64 -49.83 27.14
N ALA A 148 -20.11 -49.65 28.38
CA ALA A 148 -19.61 -48.58 29.25
C ALA A 148 -18.11 -48.73 29.56
N ARG A 149 -17.63 -49.98 29.77
CA ARG A 149 -16.21 -50.26 29.94
C ARG A 149 -15.41 -49.95 28.67
N GLU A 150 -15.93 -50.31 27.50
CA GLU A 150 -15.27 -50.04 26.23
C GLU A 150 -15.17 -48.52 25.94
N VAL A 151 -16.26 -47.77 26.07
CA VAL A 151 -16.27 -46.31 25.88
C VAL A 151 -15.31 -45.64 26.86
N ARG A 152 -15.33 -46.03 28.13
CA ARG A 152 -14.42 -45.50 29.15
C ARG A 152 -12.95 -45.82 28.85
N ARG A 153 -12.67 -47.01 28.29
CA ARG A 153 -11.31 -47.40 27.89
C ARG A 153 -10.83 -46.59 26.70
N ARG A 154 -11.68 -46.33 25.69
CA ARG A 154 -11.33 -45.49 24.53
C ARG A 154 -11.09 -44.03 24.92
N VAL A 155 -11.95 -43.45 25.77
CA VAL A 155 -11.79 -42.06 26.24
C VAL A 155 -10.53 -41.87 27.10
N ARG A 156 -10.19 -42.85 27.95
CA ARG A 156 -8.98 -42.77 28.79
C ARG A 156 -7.70 -43.18 28.04
N GLY A 157 -7.78 -44.14 27.12
CA GLY A 157 -6.64 -44.67 26.37
C GLY A 157 -6.08 -43.69 25.34
N ALA A 158 -6.95 -42.93 24.67
CA ALA A 158 -6.52 -41.91 23.69
C ALA A 158 -5.61 -40.82 24.28
N ARG A 159 -5.64 -40.62 25.61
CA ARG A 159 -4.77 -39.66 26.30
C ARG A 159 -3.37 -40.19 26.60
N GLN A 160 -3.16 -41.51 26.62
CA GLN A 160 -1.88 -42.12 26.97
C GLN A 160 -0.94 -42.30 25.77
N GLU A 161 -1.48 -42.51 24.56
CA GLU A 161 -0.66 -42.64 23.35
C GLU A 161 -0.02 -41.31 22.91
N ALA A 162 -0.71 -40.17 23.10
CA ALA A 162 -0.17 -38.86 22.72
C ALA A 162 1.02 -38.38 23.57
N THR A 163 1.39 -39.09 24.65
CA THR A 163 2.51 -38.70 25.53
C THR A 163 3.79 -39.52 25.27
N HIS A 164 3.71 -40.61 24.50
CA HIS A 164 4.86 -41.52 24.33
C HIS A 164 5.66 -41.32 23.04
N GLU A 165 5.21 -40.42 22.16
CA GLU A 165 5.80 -40.19 20.81
C GLU A 165 6.62 -38.89 20.73
N GLY A 166 7.26 -38.49 21.85
CA GLY A 166 7.98 -37.21 21.96
C GLY A 166 9.26 -37.26 22.77
N LYS A 167 9.83 -38.45 23.01
CA LYS A 167 11.22 -38.54 23.44
C LYS A 167 12.03 -39.00 22.23
N PRO A 168 12.58 -38.08 21.42
CA PRO A 168 13.60 -38.48 20.46
C PRO A 168 14.63 -39.28 21.25
N HIS A 169 14.85 -40.49 20.79
CA HIS A 169 15.99 -41.30 21.15
C HIS A 169 17.20 -40.43 20.82
N SER A 170 17.69 -39.66 21.81
CA SER A 170 19.08 -39.24 21.81
C SER A 170 19.85 -40.54 21.80
N GLU A 171 20.25 -40.93 20.60
CA GLU A 171 21.37 -41.83 20.40
C GLU A 171 22.48 -41.29 21.29
N GLU A 172 22.71 -42.06 22.34
CA GLU A 172 23.87 -42.08 23.20
C GLU A 172 25.09 -42.30 22.30
N VAL A 173 25.61 -41.21 21.74
CA VAL A 173 26.96 -41.16 21.23
C VAL A 173 27.87 -41.15 22.44
N ASP A 174 28.23 -42.36 22.86
CA ASP A 174 29.44 -42.65 23.60
C ASP A 174 30.62 -41.94 22.93
N SER A 175 31.06 -40.84 23.51
CA SER A 175 32.37 -40.26 23.23
C SER A 175 32.95 -39.63 24.48
N ALA A 176 33.74 -40.46 25.14
CA ALA A 176 35.08 -40.12 25.64
C ALA A 176 35.18 -38.88 26.55
N LYS A 177 34.96 -39.16 27.83
CA LYS A 177 35.87 -38.83 28.95
C LYS A 177 37.27 -38.32 28.50
N GLN A 178 37.55 -37.02 28.64
CA GLN A 178 38.89 -36.55 29.05
C GLN A 178 38.87 -35.14 29.69
N ASP A 179 39.14 -35.18 31.00
CA ASP A 179 39.76 -34.23 31.93
C ASP A 179 39.27 -32.78 32.19
N PRO A 180 39.19 -32.38 33.49
CA PRO A 180 38.92 -31.02 33.94
C PRO A 180 40.20 -30.29 34.35
N ALA A 181 40.39 -29.05 33.92
CA ALA A 181 41.26 -28.11 34.64
C ALA A 181 40.95 -26.66 34.25
N ALA A 182 40.38 -25.97 35.25
CA ALA A 182 40.77 -24.64 35.70
C ALA A 182 40.60 -23.40 34.80
N ASP A 183 40.12 -22.39 35.51
CA ASP A 183 40.43 -20.97 35.39
C ASP A 183 39.62 -20.08 34.45
N ASP A 184 38.60 -19.48 35.08
CA ASP A 184 38.64 -18.09 35.57
C ASP A 184 38.65 -16.94 34.56
N GLN A 185 37.84 -15.96 34.94
CA GLN A 185 37.83 -14.56 34.51
C GLN A 185 37.12 -14.14 33.20
N ALA A 186 35.90 -13.68 33.44
CA ALA A 186 35.58 -12.25 33.49
C ALA A 186 35.06 -11.54 32.22
N LYS A 187 34.11 -10.65 32.53
CA LYS A 187 33.94 -9.30 31.97
C LYS A 187 33.13 -9.23 30.67
N VAL A 188 31.83 -8.92 30.82
CA VAL A 188 31.22 -7.60 30.52
C VAL A 188 31.31 -7.26 29.03
N GLU A 189 30.17 -7.29 28.33
CA GLU A 189 29.64 -6.07 27.71
C GLU A 189 28.20 -6.26 27.22
N MET A 190 27.33 -5.48 27.86
CA MET A 190 26.14 -4.79 27.33
C MET A 190 25.94 -4.88 25.81
N GLN A 191 24.81 -5.47 25.41
CA GLN A 191 24.26 -5.29 24.07
C GLN A 191 22.74 -5.09 24.18
N ASP A 192 22.38 -3.87 24.57
CA ASP A 192 21.14 -3.25 24.12
C ASP A 192 21.33 -2.93 22.63
N ASP A 193 20.58 -3.57 21.74
CA ASP A 193 20.20 -2.94 20.48
C ASP A 193 19.00 -3.65 19.83
N LEU A 194 17.87 -2.96 19.93
CA LEU A 194 16.88 -2.74 18.87
C LEU A 194 16.40 -3.98 18.10
N LYS A 195 15.53 -4.75 18.75
CA LYS A 195 14.54 -5.60 18.05
C LYS A 195 13.43 -4.72 17.46
N SER A 196 13.70 -4.13 16.29
CA SER A 196 12.69 -3.49 15.43
C SER A 196 11.93 -4.59 14.67
N GLU A 197 10.79 -5.02 15.22
CA GLU A 197 9.87 -5.95 14.54
C GLU A 197 9.08 -5.21 13.45
N GLY A 198 9.45 -5.49 12.20
CA GLY A 198 8.52 -6.05 11.22
C GLY A 198 7.32 -5.18 10.82
N SER A 199 7.58 -4.06 10.16
CA SER A 199 6.61 -3.47 9.23
C SER A 199 6.49 -4.36 8.00
N VAL A 200 5.55 -5.32 8.02
CA VAL A 200 5.06 -6.02 6.84
C VAL A 200 4.35 -4.98 5.97
N VAL A 201 5.09 -4.42 5.02
CA VAL A 201 4.51 -3.64 3.92
C VAL A 201 4.15 -4.66 2.85
N ASP A 202 2.86 -4.82 2.63
CA ASP A 202 2.29 -5.60 1.55
C ASP A 202 2.91 -5.18 0.21
N ASP A 203 3.63 -6.13 -0.38
CA ASP A 203 4.22 -6.09 -1.71
C ASP A 203 3.10 -6.15 -2.76
N ALA A 204 2.47 -5.00 -3.00
CA ALA A 204 1.68 -4.76 -4.19
C ALA A 204 2.65 -4.40 -5.33
N THR A 205 3.38 -5.40 -5.81
CA THR A 205 4.24 -5.32 -7.00
C THR A 205 3.33 -5.12 -8.22
N VAL A 206 3.14 -3.85 -8.59
CA VAL A 206 2.60 -3.49 -9.91
C VAL A 206 3.67 -3.85 -10.93
N PHE A 207 3.49 -5.00 -11.59
CA PHE A 207 4.21 -5.36 -12.82
C PHE A 207 3.83 -4.34 -13.90
N ILE A 208 4.63 -3.29 -14.06
CA ILE A 208 4.66 -2.52 -15.31
C ILE A 208 5.45 -3.39 -16.28
N GLY A 209 4.74 -4.10 -17.17
CA GLY A 209 5.36 -4.89 -18.24
C GLY A 209 6.24 -3.99 -19.10
N GLU A 210 7.55 -4.20 -19.02
CA GLU A 210 8.57 -3.62 -19.89
C GLU A 210 8.59 -4.33 -21.27
N ASP A 211 7.43 -4.48 -21.89
CA ASP A 211 7.31 -4.91 -23.28
C ASP A 211 6.63 -3.79 -24.08
N SER A 212 7.41 -2.75 -24.42
CA SER A 212 7.05 -1.91 -25.57
C SER A 212 8.32 -1.58 -26.36
N PRO A 213 8.44 -2.12 -27.59
CA PRO A 213 9.69 -2.16 -28.32
C PRO A 213 9.97 -0.82 -29.02
N ASP A 214 11.26 -0.51 -29.09
CA ASP A 214 11.90 0.08 -30.26
C ASP A 214 11.36 1.46 -30.71
N ARG A 215 11.62 2.49 -29.90
CA ARG A 215 11.66 3.88 -30.40
C ARG A 215 13.11 4.27 -30.73
N ARG A 216 13.68 3.50 -31.66
CA ARG A 216 14.95 3.80 -32.30
C ARG A 216 14.74 5.00 -33.23
N ASP A 217 15.58 5.99 -33.01
CA ASP A 217 15.66 7.23 -33.76
C ASP A 217 15.66 6.98 -35.27
N SER A 218 14.63 7.50 -35.95
CA SER A 218 14.68 7.77 -37.38
C SER A 218 14.38 9.26 -37.57
N TYR A 219 15.42 10.07 -37.39
CA TYR A 219 15.45 11.43 -37.92
C TYR A 219 15.54 11.31 -39.43
N LYS A 220 14.38 11.23 -40.07
CA LYS A 220 14.25 11.38 -41.51
C LYS A 220 14.33 12.87 -41.82
N GLU A 221 15.52 13.27 -42.23
CA GLU A 221 15.83 14.47 -43.00
C GLU A 221 14.70 14.71 -44.03
N MET A 222 13.88 15.72 -43.80
CA MET A 222 12.93 16.23 -44.80
C MET A 222 13.46 17.56 -45.32
N ASP A 223 14.17 17.43 -46.43
CA ASP A 223 14.35 18.49 -47.41
C ASP A 223 13.01 19.15 -47.73
N GLY A 224 13.06 20.47 -47.85
CA GLY A 224 11.93 21.31 -48.16
C GLY A 224 11.23 20.89 -49.46
N ARG A 225 9.91 20.87 -49.41
CA ARG A 225 9.05 21.26 -50.53
C ARG A 225 7.67 21.58 -50.02
N ASP A 226 7.26 22.80 -50.34
CA ASP A 226 5.92 23.32 -50.20
C ASP A 226 4.88 22.34 -50.73
N SER A 227 3.86 22.08 -49.91
CA SER A 227 2.53 21.71 -50.42
C SER A 227 1.46 22.14 -49.40
N PRO A 228 0.51 22.99 -49.80
CA PRO A 228 -0.56 23.44 -48.92
C PRO A 228 -1.54 22.28 -48.68
N VAL A 229 -1.71 21.93 -47.41
CA VAL A 229 -2.69 20.94 -46.97
C VAL A 229 -4.09 21.56 -47.06
N PHE A 230 -4.87 21.08 -48.02
CA PHE A 230 -6.31 21.29 -48.07
C PHE A 230 -6.96 20.62 -46.86
N VAL A 231 -7.43 21.42 -45.91
CA VAL A 231 -8.28 20.97 -44.81
C VAL A 231 -9.66 20.64 -45.38
N LYS A 232 -9.91 19.35 -45.62
CA LYS A 232 -11.27 18.84 -45.87
C LYS A 232 -12.04 18.89 -44.55
N ARG A 233 -12.80 19.96 -44.34
CA ARG A 233 -13.83 20.06 -43.29
C ARG A 233 -14.93 19.05 -43.62
N GLU A 234 -15.02 17.96 -42.87
CA GLU A 234 -16.26 17.19 -42.78
C GLU A 234 -17.23 17.98 -41.90
N MET A 235 -18.29 18.48 -42.56
CA MET A 235 -19.47 19.05 -41.90
C MET A 235 -20.24 17.90 -41.25
N GLU A 236 -20.29 17.87 -39.93
CA GLU A 236 -21.39 17.20 -39.22
C GLU A 236 -22.62 18.13 -39.20
N PRO A 237 -23.78 17.70 -39.74
CA PRO A 237 -25.04 18.40 -39.59
C PRO A 237 -25.71 17.95 -38.29
N GLY A 238 -25.43 18.64 -37.19
CA GLY A 238 -26.03 18.40 -35.88
C GLY A 238 -26.57 19.70 -35.28
N VAL A 239 -27.60 20.26 -35.91
CA VAL A 239 -28.36 21.42 -35.41
C VAL A 239 -29.11 21.01 -34.14
N THR A 240 -28.60 21.42 -32.97
CA THR A 240 -29.41 21.62 -31.78
C THR A 240 -29.57 23.12 -31.56
N THR A 241 -30.75 23.59 -31.94
CA THR A 241 -31.31 24.91 -31.63
C THR A 241 -31.08 25.27 -30.16
N VAL A 242 -30.26 26.29 -29.93
CA VAL A 242 -30.18 27.00 -28.66
C VAL A 242 -31.39 27.93 -28.59
N GLU A 243 -32.35 27.57 -27.75
CA GLU A 243 -33.48 28.41 -27.37
C GLU A 243 -32.95 29.60 -26.56
N VAL A 244 -32.94 30.77 -27.17
CA VAL A 244 -32.56 32.05 -26.55
C VAL A 244 -33.78 32.57 -25.81
N THR A 245 -33.84 32.35 -24.50
CA THR A 245 -34.80 33.01 -23.60
C THR A 245 -34.38 34.47 -23.42
N PRO A 246 -35.20 35.46 -23.81
CA PRO A 246 -34.89 36.87 -23.54
C PRO A 246 -35.12 37.21 -22.05
N PRO A 247 -34.31 38.12 -21.47
CA PRO A 247 -34.50 38.57 -20.10
C PRO A 247 -35.77 39.42 -20.00
N ASN A 248 -36.67 38.98 -19.11
CA ASN A 248 -37.92 39.65 -18.78
C ASN A 248 -37.60 41.00 -18.13
N GLY A 249 -37.94 42.09 -18.82
CA GLY A 249 -37.78 43.45 -18.31
C GLY A 249 -38.74 43.71 -17.16
N GLN A 250 -38.19 43.95 -15.97
CA GLN A 250 -38.92 44.57 -14.89
C GLN A 250 -39.04 46.07 -15.19
N VAL A 251 -40.26 46.47 -15.52
CA VAL A 251 -40.72 47.86 -15.56
C VAL A 251 -40.78 48.36 -14.12
N VAL A 252 -40.07 49.46 -13.89
CA VAL A 252 -40.13 50.27 -12.67
C VAL A 252 -41.39 51.13 -12.76
N ASP A 253 -42.41 50.82 -11.96
CA ASP A 253 -43.53 51.73 -11.74
C ASP A 253 -43.15 52.72 -10.63
N ALA A 254 -43.18 53.99 -11.01
CA ALA A 254 -43.08 55.13 -10.12
C ALA A 254 -44.46 55.42 -9.50
N PHE A 255 -44.51 55.50 -8.17
CA PHE A 255 -45.48 56.28 -7.40
C PHE A 255 -44.81 56.78 -6.12
#